data_AF-A0A953AG57-F1
#
_entry.id   AF-A0A953AG57-F1
#
_cell.length_a   1.000
_cell.length_b   1.000
_cell.length_c   1.000
_cell.angle_alpha   90.00
_cell.angle_beta   90.00
_cell.angle_gamma   90.00
#
_symmetry.space_group_name_H-M   'P 1'
#
loop_
_entity.id
_entity.type
_entity.pdbx_description
1 polymer ?
#
loop_
_entity_poly.entity_id
_entity_poly.type
_entity_poly.pdbx_seq_one_letter_code
_entity_poly.pdbx_strand_id
1 'polypeptide(L)'
;MTAILAGVDTGGTFTDLVLFQEGRLRVHKVFSTPHDPSQAILEGLQELGALPRLRTLVHGSTVATNAVLEGKGARTGLITTAGFRDVLEIGRQTRPSLYNLRVQKVPPLVPRERRVEVVERLNERGEVLVPLDEGSLEEALTRLEREQVEAVAVVLLFSFANPAHERRVAEAARQRGWYVSASAEVLPEFREYERTSTLVLNAYVGPLIDRYLGQLEQALPAGTGLRIMQSNGGSISSAMARREAARTLLSGPAAGVVGARFVARASGIERLIALDIGGTSTDVSLVDGAITETTDGRIGGHPTKLPMIDIHTVGAGEGSLAWFDL
;
A
#
# COMPACT_ATOMS: atom_id res chain seq x y z
N MET A 1 31.48 15.61 -13.33
CA MET A 1 30.33 16.32 -12.74
C MET A 1 29.74 15.45 -11.64
N THR A 2 29.31 16.05 -10.54
CA THR A 2 28.80 15.35 -9.35
C THR A 2 27.37 14.85 -9.57
N ALA A 3 27.11 13.64 -9.06
CA ALA A 3 25.81 12.99 -9.12
C ALA A 3 24.79 13.69 -8.22
N ILE A 4 23.53 13.75 -8.66
CA ILE A 4 22.41 14.31 -7.90
C ILE A 4 21.62 13.18 -7.24
N LEU A 5 21.29 13.36 -5.96
CA LEU A 5 20.29 12.57 -5.25
C LEU A 5 19.01 13.40 -5.11
N ALA A 6 17.86 12.81 -5.37
CA ALA A 6 16.57 13.46 -5.21
C ALA A 6 15.69 12.67 -4.24
N GLY A 7 15.07 13.36 -3.30
CA GLY A 7 13.92 12.88 -2.52
C GLY A 7 12.66 13.57 -3.01
N VAL A 8 11.58 12.83 -3.22
CA VAL A 8 10.31 13.40 -3.66
C VAL A 8 9.16 12.81 -2.87
N ASP A 9 8.31 13.67 -2.32
CA ASP A 9 7.05 13.27 -1.68
C ASP A 9 5.87 13.83 -2.47
N THR A 10 4.99 12.95 -2.94
CA THR A 10 3.78 13.36 -3.65
C THR A 10 2.58 13.33 -2.70
N GLY A 11 2.14 14.53 -2.31
CA GLY A 11 0.91 14.79 -1.60
C GLY A 11 -0.30 14.97 -2.52
N GLY A 12 -1.47 15.20 -1.93
CA GLY A 12 -2.70 15.47 -2.68
C GLY A 12 -2.69 16.84 -3.40
N THR A 13 -2.10 17.86 -2.79
CA THR A 13 -2.08 19.24 -3.32
C THR A 13 -0.77 19.59 -4.01
N PHE A 14 0.35 19.21 -3.40
CA PHE A 14 1.69 19.54 -3.88
C PHE A 14 2.60 18.32 -3.91
N THR A 15 3.56 18.37 -4.81
CA THR A 15 4.70 17.45 -4.84
C THR A 15 5.93 18.22 -4.39
N ASP A 16 6.55 17.75 -3.31
CA ASP A 16 7.70 18.35 -2.67
C ASP A 16 8.97 17.61 -3.13
N LEU A 17 9.95 18.36 -3.62
CA LEU A 17 11.23 17.82 -4.10
C LEU A 17 12.39 18.38 -3.29
N VAL A 18 13.32 17.51 -2.95
CA VAL A 18 14.58 17.87 -2.30
C VAL A 18 15.74 17.29 -3.09
N LEU A 19 16.59 18.15 -3.62
CA LEU A 19 17.83 17.75 -4.28
C LEU A 19 19.02 17.91 -3.35
N PHE A 20 19.86 16.90 -3.33
CA PHE A 20 21.15 16.92 -2.67
C PHE A 20 22.27 16.80 -3.70
N GLN A 21 23.13 17.82 -3.75
CA GLN A 21 24.30 17.88 -4.63
C GLN A 21 25.43 18.60 -3.89
N GLU A 22 26.61 17.98 -3.81
CA GLU A 22 27.81 18.61 -3.23
C GLU A 22 27.61 19.19 -1.81
N GLY A 23 26.87 18.48 -0.96
CA GLY A 23 26.59 18.94 0.41
C GLY A 23 25.54 20.05 0.51
N ARG A 24 24.94 20.46 -0.62
CA ARG A 24 23.88 21.48 -0.66
C ARG A 24 22.53 20.85 -0.90
N LEU A 25 21.54 21.34 -0.15
CA LEU A 25 20.13 21.02 -0.34
C LEU A 25 19.45 22.12 -1.14
N ARG A 26 18.61 21.73 -2.10
CA ARG A 26 17.67 22.62 -2.78
C ARG A 26 16.29 22.02 -2.64
N VAL A 27 15.36 22.82 -2.12
CA VAL A 27 13.95 22.43 -2.00
C VAL A 27 13.17 23.09 -3.13
N HIS A 28 12.20 22.37 -3.66
CA HIS A 28 11.31 22.84 -4.71
C HIS A 28 9.93 22.26 -4.51
N LYS A 29 8.92 22.96 -5.00
CA LYS A 29 7.53 22.58 -4.82
C LYS A 29 6.76 22.87 -6.09
N VAL A 30 6.02 21.88 -6.56
CA VAL A 30 5.16 21.98 -7.74
C VAL A 30 3.76 21.50 -7.38
N PHE A 31 2.76 21.87 -8.16
CA PHE A 31 1.41 21.34 -7.98
C PHE A 31 1.38 19.84 -8.24
N SER A 32 0.64 19.10 -7.43
CA SER A 32 0.41 17.67 -7.69
C SER A 32 -0.48 17.48 -8.91
N THR A 33 -0.27 16.36 -9.58
CA THR A 33 -1.10 15.87 -10.69
C THR A 33 -1.78 14.59 -10.24
N PRO A 34 -2.96 14.63 -9.55
CA PRO A 34 -3.50 13.47 -8.85
C PRO A 34 -3.83 12.26 -9.74
N HIS A 35 -4.15 12.52 -11.01
CA HIS A 35 -4.43 11.47 -11.99
C HIS A 35 -3.16 10.79 -12.53
N ASP A 36 -2.00 11.46 -12.41
CA ASP A 36 -0.70 10.93 -12.81
C ASP A 36 0.44 11.62 -12.01
N PRO A 37 0.78 11.08 -10.83
CA PRO A 37 1.87 11.59 -9.99
C PRO A 37 3.22 11.72 -10.72
N SER A 38 3.47 10.91 -11.75
CA SER A 38 4.75 10.89 -12.44
C SER A 38 5.04 12.22 -13.14
N GLN A 39 4.00 12.93 -13.63
CA GLN A 39 4.14 14.20 -14.33
C GLN A 39 4.70 15.30 -13.41
N ALA A 40 4.13 15.46 -12.21
CA ALA A 40 4.58 16.45 -11.25
C ALA A 40 6.04 16.20 -10.81
N ILE A 41 6.42 14.94 -10.65
CA ILE A 41 7.80 14.56 -10.31
C ILE A 41 8.76 14.97 -11.43
N LEU A 42 8.42 14.63 -12.68
CA LEU A 42 9.25 14.93 -13.85
C LEU A 42 9.36 16.43 -14.11
N GLU A 43 8.26 17.16 -13.98
CA GLU A 43 8.20 18.62 -14.06
C GLU A 43 9.16 19.25 -13.05
N GLY A 44 9.04 18.89 -11.77
CA GLY A 44 9.91 19.42 -10.72
C GLY A 44 11.39 19.08 -10.94
N LEU A 45 11.70 17.87 -11.42
CA LEU A 45 13.09 17.49 -11.75
C LEU A 45 13.63 18.25 -12.97
N GLN A 46 12.77 18.56 -13.94
CA GLN A 46 13.12 19.34 -15.12
C GLN A 46 13.37 20.80 -14.79
N GLU A 47 12.49 21.44 -14.01
CA GLU A 47 12.64 22.83 -13.55
C GLU A 47 13.93 23.03 -12.73
N LEU A 48 14.34 22.01 -11.98
CA LEU A 48 15.59 22.04 -11.23
C LEU A 48 16.84 21.72 -12.06
N GLY A 49 16.67 21.29 -13.32
CA GLY A 49 17.75 20.86 -14.20
C GLY A 49 18.44 19.57 -13.73
N ALA A 50 17.73 18.72 -12.98
CA ALA A 50 18.30 17.56 -12.29
C ALA A 50 18.43 16.32 -13.19
N LEU A 51 17.50 16.15 -14.14
CA LEU A 51 17.37 14.91 -14.93
C LEU A 51 18.70 14.40 -15.53
N PRO A 52 19.53 15.20 -16.23
CA PRO A 52 20.73 14.66 -16.88
C PRO A 52 21.81 14.13 -15.92
N ARG A 53 21.72 14.44 -14.62
CA ARG A 53 22.71 14.06 -13.59
C ARG A 53 22.09 13.30 -12.43
N LEU A 54 20.82 12.93 -12.56
CA LEU A 54 20.08 12.24 -11.54
C LEU A 54 20.62 10.81 -11.41
N ARG A 55 21.23 10.51 -10.26
CA ARG A 55 21.75 9.16 -9.97
C ARG A 55 20.73 8.32 -9.22
N THR A 56 20.02 8.92 -8.29
CA THR A 56 19.06 8.22 -7.43
C THR A 56 17.88 9.12 -7.14
N LEU A 57 16.69 8.56 -7.27
CA LEU A 57 15.43 9.17 -6.89
C LEU A 57 14.78 8.28 -5.81
N VAL A 58 14.55 8.84 -4.63
CA VAL A 58 13.76 8.21 -3.57
C VAL A 58 12.39 8.87 -3.55
N HIS A 59 11.34 8.10 -3.79
CA HIS A 59 9.98 8.61 -3.93
C HIS A 59 9.06 8.03 -2.84
N GLY A 60 8.43 8.91 -2.06
CA GLY A 60 7.30 8.61 -1.20
C GLY A 60 6.01 9.20 -1.77
N SER A 61 4.87 8.60 -1.46
CA SER A 61 3.60 9.09 -1.95
C SER A 61 2.44 8.76 -1.02
N THR A 62 1.47 9.66 -0.99
CA THR A 62 0.17 9.48 -0.32
C THR A 62 -0.90 8.86 -1.21
N VAL A 63 -0.60 8.58 -2.49
CA VAL A 63 -1.56 8.09 -3.50
C VAL A 63 -2.22 6.78 -3.06
N ALA A 64 -1.45 5.82 -2.56
CA ALA A 64 -1.98 4.55 -2.07
C ALA A 64 -2.91 4.76 -0.86
N THR A 65 -2.48 5.57 0.11
CA THR A 65 -3.25 5.86 1.33
C THR A 65 -4.56 6.55 0.98
N ASN A 66 -4.53 7.61 0.17
CA ASN A 66 -5.71 8.37 -0.22
C ASN A 66 -6.69 7.52 -1.03
N ALA A 67 -6.20 6.63 -1.91
CA ALA A 67 -7.06 5.72 -2.65
C ALA A 67 -7.88 4.81 -1.70
N VAL A 68 -7.30 4.35 -0.59
CA VAL A 68 -8.02 3.57 0.43
C VAL A 68 -8.99 4.45 1.22
N LEU A 69 -8.54 5.62 1.70
CA LEU A 69 -9.35 6.53 2.50
C LEU A 69 -10.56 7.09 1.75
N GLU A 70 -10.41 7.38 0.47
CA GLU A 70 -11.46 7.95 -0.39
C GLU A 70 -12.28 6.88 -1.14
N GLY A 71 -11.93 5.60 -1.00
CA GLY A 71 -12.60 4.51 -1.71
C GLY A 71 -12.41 4.56 -3.24
N LYS A 72 -11.25 5.06 -3.71
CA LYS A 72 -10.91 5.26 -5.13
C LYS A 72 -9.86 4.26 -5.66
N GLY A 73 -9.74 3.09 -5.05
CA GLY A 73 -8.90 2.01 -5.58
C GLY A 73 -9.56 1.20 -6.68
N ALA A 74 -8.83 0.20 -7.16
CA ALA A 74 -9.24 -0.66 -8.25
C ALA A 74 -10.46 -1.52 -7.89
N ARG A 75 -11.25 -1.84 -8.90
CA ARG A 75 -12.38 -2.77 -8.76
C ARG A 75 -11.84 -4.18 -8.48
N THR A 76 -11.84 -4.54 -7.20
CA THR A 76 -11.10 -5.71 -6.70
C THR A 76 -12.01 -6.88 -6.41
N GLY A 77 -11.60 -8.08 -6.86
CA GLY A 77 -12.16 -9.38 -6.48
C GLY A 77 -11.33 -10.09 -5.42
N LEU A 78 -11.92 -11.06 -4.75
CA LEU A 78 -11.25 -11.93 -3.78
C LEU A 78 -11.57 -13.39 -4.11
N ILE A 79 -10.54 -14.21 -4.31
CA ILE A 79 -10.64 -15.66 -4.47
C ILE A 79 -10.16 -16.33 -3.18
N THR A 80 -10.97 -17.22 -2.61
CA THR A 80 -10.66 -17.96 -1.37
C THR A 80 -10.98 -19.43 -1.50
N THR A 81 -10.46 -20.23 -0.56
CA THR A 81 -10.92 -21.60 -0.34
C THR A 81 -12.43 -21.65 -0.12
N ALA A 82 -13.13 -22.64 -0.67
CA ALA A 82 -14.56 -22.85 -0.45
C ALA A 82 -14.92 -22.86 1.05
N GLY A 83 -15.94 -22.07 1.39
CA GLY A 83 -16.42 -21.83 2.76
C GLY A 83 -15.73 -20.66 3.48
N PHE A 84 -14.76 -19.98 2.86
CA PHE A 84 -13.93 -18.95 3.51
C PHE A 84 -14.09 -17.53 2.93
N ARG A 85 -14.98 -17.31 1.95
CA ARG A 85 -15.16 -15.97 1.34
C ARG A 85 -15.59 -14.88 2.33
N ASP A 86 -16.19 -15.27 3.46
CA ASP A 86 -16.76 -14.37 4.46
C ASP A 86 -15.79 -13.98 5.57
N VAL A 87 -14.57 -14.52 5.57
CA VAL A 87 -13.50 -14.16 6.50
C VAL A 87 -13.28 -12.64 6.55
N LEU A 88 -13.31 -11.99 5.38
CA LEU A 88 -13.09 -10.54 5.28
C LEU A 88 -14.20 -9.71 5.97
N GLU A 89 -15.43 -10.21 5.95
CA GLU A 89 -16.61 -9.55 6.56
C GLU A 89 -16.69 -9.82 8.07
N ILE A 90 -16.53 -11.09 8.45
CA ILE A 90 -16.65 -11.54 9.84
C ILE A 90 -15.53 -10.89 10.67
N GLY A 91 -14.33 -10.84 10.11
CA GLY A 91 -13.13 -10.39 10.77
C GLY A 91 -12.84 -11.18 12.04
N ARG A 92 -12.36 -10.51 13.08
CA ARG A 92 -12.13 -11.10 14.41
C ARG A 92 -13.33 -10.98 15.35
N GLN A 93 -14.46 -10.45 14.87
CA GLN A 93 -15.62 -10.08 15.70
C GLN A 93 -15.29 -9.12 16.88
N THR A 94 -14.10 -8.52 16.88
CA THR A 94 -13.71 -7.51 17.86
C THR A 94 -14.64 -6.31 17.76
N ARG A 95 -15.17 -5.85 18.89
CA ARG A 95 -16.03 -4.65 18.96
C ARG A 95 -15.14 -3.39 18.92
N PRO A 96 -15.30 -2.50 17.93
CA PRO A 96 -14.53 -1.25 17.88
C PRO A 96 -14.78 -0.34 19.08
N SER A 97 -16.01 -0.38 19.62
CA SER A 97 -16.39 0.30 20.86
C SER A 97 -17.21 -0.68 21.71
N LEU A 98 -16.63 -1.14 22.83
CA LEU A 98 -17.15 -2.23 23.64
C LEU A 98 -18.60 -1.98 24.13
N TYR A 99 -18.90 -0.72 24.43
CA TYR A 99 -20.16 -0.28 25.01
C TYR A 99 -21.15 0.30 23.99
N ASN A 100 -20.75 0.45 22.72
CA ASN A 100 -21.66 0.92 21.68
C ASN A 100 -22.36 -0.27 21.00
N LEU A 101 -23.62 -0.51 21.37
CA LEU A 101 -24.45 -1.58 20.77
C LEU A 101 -24.83 -1.32 19.30
N ARG A 102 -24.64 -0.09 18.81
CA ARG A 102 -24.94 0.35 17.42
C ARG A 102 -23.66 0.60 16.62
N VAL A 103 -22.55 -0.01 17.00
CA VAL A 103 -21.27 0.19 16.31
C VAL A 103 -21.38 -0.22 14.85
N GLN A 104 -21.10 0.70 13.95
CA GLN A 104 -20.98 0.42 12.53
C GLN A 104 -19.55 -0.05 12.24
N LYS A 105 -19.41 -1.19 11.57
CA LYS A 105 -18.12 -1.68 11.11
C LYS A 105 -17.77 -1.00 9.79
N VAL A 106 -16.47 -0.80 9.55
CA VAL A 106 -15.98 -0.36 8.24
C VAL A 106 -16.35 -1.43 7.20
N PRO A 107 -17.09 -1.08 6.13
CA PRO A 107 -17.43 -2.03 5.08
C PRO A 107 -16.17 -2.58 4.41
N PRO A 108 -16.07 -3.89 4.10
CA PRO A 108 -14.90 -4.42 3.40
C PRO A 108 -14.68 -3.80 2.01
N LEU A 109 -13.40 -3.60 1.63
CA LEU A 109 -13.01 -3.07 0.31
C LEU A 109 -13.51 -3.91 -0.88
N VAL A 110 -13.65 -5.23 -0.65
CA VAL A 110 -14.25 -6.14 -1.63
C VAL A 110 -15.67 -6.47 -1.14
N PRO A 111 -16.73 -6.06 -1.85
CA PRO A 111 -18.10 -6.41 -1.48
C PRO A 111 -18.37 -7.89 -1.76
N ARG A 112 -19.40 -8.46 -1.13
CA ARG A 112 -19.65 -9.91 -1.09
C ARG A 112 -19.77 -10.54 -2.48
N GLU A 113 -20.41 -9.86 -3.41
CA GLU A 113 -20.65 -10.28 -4.80
C GLU A 113 -19.35 -10.56 -5.56
N ARG A 114 -18.25 -9.86 -5.22
CA ARG A 114 -16.91 -10.01 -5.77
C ARG A 114 -16.00 -10.94 -4.96
N ARG A 115 -16.53 -11.64 -3.96
CA ARG A 115 -15.82 -12.68 -3.18
C ARG A 115 -16.27 -14.05 -3.69
N VAL A 116 -15.38 -14.73 -4.36
CA VAL A 116 -15.63 -16.03 -4.98
C VAL A 116 -14.77 -17.11 -4.32
N GLU A 117 -15.18 -18.34 -4.54
CA GLU A 117 -14.63 -19.52 -3.87
C GLU A 117 -14.16 -20.50 -4.92
N VAL A 118 -13.05 -21.16 -4.65
CA VAL A 118 -12.57 -22.31 -5.42
C VAL A 118 -12.59 -23.55 -4.52
N VAL A 119 -12.88 -24.70 -5.11
CA VAL A 119 -12.93 -25.97 -4.37
C VAL A 119 -11.51 -26.52 -4.32
N GLU A 120 -10.86 -26.31 -3.20
CA GLU A 120 -9.60 -26.95 -2.84
C GLU A 120 -9.47 -27.08 -1.33
N ARG A 121 -8.55 -27.91 -0.83
CA ARG A 121 -8.23 -27.94 0.60
C ARG A 121 -6.84 -28.49 0.88
N LEU A 122 -6.13 -27.79 1.75
CA LEU A 122 -4.88 -28.23 2.36
C LEU A 122 -5.08 -28.43 3.87
N ASN A 123 -4.32 -29.34 4.48
CA ASN A 123 -4.19 -29.42 5.94
C ASN A 123 -3.09 -28.46 6.46
N GLU A 124 -2.89 -28.43 7.77
CA GLU A 124 -1.90 -27.57 8.44
C GLU A 124 -0.44 -27.89 8.06
N ARG A 125 -0.19 -29.08 7.51
CA ARG A 125 1.12 -29.52 7.01
C ARG A 125 1.32 -29.21 5.53
N GLY A 126 0.32 -28.63 4.86
CA GLY A 126 0.35 -28.36 3.42
C GLY A 126 0.05 -29.58 2.55
N GLU A 127 -0.42 -30.68 3.13
CA GLU A 127 -0.84 -31.87 2.38
C GLU A 127 -2.22 -31.64 1.76
N VAL A 128 -2.40 -32.13 0.53
CA VAL A 128 -3.64 -31.97 -0.22
C VAL A 128 -4.73 -32.87 0.36
N LEU A 129 -5.79 -32.28 0.90
CA LEU A 129 -7.00 -32.98 1.33
C LEU A 129 -8.04 -33.03 0.21
N VAL A 130 -8.20 -31.93 -0.52
CA VAL A 130 -9.05 -31.81 -1.70
C VAL A 130 -8.21 -31.15 -2.80
N PRO A 131 -7.98 -31.83 -3.94
CA PRO A 131 -7.29 -31.23 -5.08
C PRO A 131 -8.01 -29.96 -5.54
N LEU A 132 -7.26 -29.03 -6.14
CA LEU A 132 -7.86 -27.86 -6.80
C LEU A 132 -8.77 -28.34 -7.94
N ASP A 133 -10.05 -28.00 -7.84
CA ASP A 133 -11.02 -28.25 -8.89
C ASP A 133 -10.97 -27.15 -9.95
N GLU A 134 -10.48 -27.50 -11.14
CA GLU A 134 -10.31 -26.58 -12.28
C GLU A 134 -11.65 -26.02 -12.80
N GLY A 135 -12.76 -26.75 -12.62
CA GLY A 135 -14.09 -26.28 -13.00
C GLY A 135 -14.56 -25.11 -12.12
N SER A 136 -14.43 -25.26 -10.80
CA SER A 136 -14.74 -24.22 -9.82
C SER A 136 -13.85 -23.00 -9.98
N LEU A 137 -12.58 -23.18 -10.37
CA LEU A 137 -11.68 -22.09 -10.73
C LEU A 137 -12.21 -21.33 -11.94
N GLU A 138 -12.56 -22.01 -13.02
CA GLU A 138 -13.08 -21.37 -14.23
C GLU A 138 -14.39 -20.61 -13.97
N GLU A 139 -15.29 -21.19 -13.16
CA GLU A 139 -16.53 -20.53 -12.72
C GLU A 139 -16.25 -19.27 -11.89
N ALA A 140 -15.31 -19.34 -10.95
CA ALA A 140 -14.89 -18.21 -10.12
C ALA A 140 -14.31 -17.07 -10.98
N LEU A 141 -13.43 -17.39 -11.94
CA LEU A 141 -12.86 -16.40 -12.86
C LEU A 141 -13.94 -15.78 -13.76
N THR A 142 -14.81 -16.60 -14.36
CA THR A 142 -15.93 -16.11 -15.19
C THR A 142 -16.84 -15.17 -14.41
N ARG A 143 -17.11 -15.46 -13.14
CA ARG A 143 -17.90 -14.57 -12.28
C ARG A 143 -17.20 -13.24 -12.05
N LEU A 144 -15.90 -13.24 -11.74
CA LEU A 144 -15.14 -12.01 -11.55
C LEU A 144 -15.01 -11.17 -12.84
N GLU A 145 -14.96 -11.81 -14.01
CA GLU A 145 -15.04 -11.09 -15.30
C GLU A 145 -16.35 -10.34 -15.48
N ARG A 146 -17.48 -10.96 -15.11
CA ARG A 146 -18.80 -10.32 -15.17
C ARG A 146 -18.89 -9.11 -14.24
N GLU A 147 -18.21 -9.18 -13.09
CA GLU A 147 -18.05 -8.06 -12.15
C GLU A 147 -17.01 -7.02 -12.63
N GLN A 148 -16.37 -7.25 -13.78
CA GLN A 148 -15.39 -6.35 -14.42
C GLN A 148 -14.23 -5.98 -13.48
N VAL A 149 -13.71 -6.96 -12.75
CA VAL A 149 -12.57 -6.72 -11.86
C VAL A 149 -11.33 -6.29 -12.65
N GLU A 150 -10.57 -5.38 -12.04
CA GLU A 150 -9.28 -4.91 -12.51
C GLU A 150 -8.13 -5.61 -11.76
N ALA A 151 -8.41 -6.03 -10.52
CA ALA A 151 -7.47 -6.68 -9.64
C ALA A 151 -8.12 -7.82 -8.84
N VAL A 152 -7.33 -8.81 -8.45
CA VAL A 152 -7.77 -9.95 -7.64
C VAL A 152 -6.76 -10.23 -6.53
N ALA A 153 -7.27 -10.35 -5.31
CA ALA A 153 -6.56 -10.97 -4.20
C ALA A 153 -6.85 -12.48 -4.19
N VAL A 154 -5.80 -13.31 -4.12
CA VAL A 154 -5.93 -14.77 -4.02
C VAL A 154 -5.39 -15.21 -2.67
N VAL A 155 -6.27 -15.78 -1.85
CA VAL A 155 -5.95 -16.16 -0.47
C VAL A 155 -6.56 -17.52 -0.16
N LEU A 156 -5.75 -18.56 -0.34
CA LEU A 156 -6.14 -19.92 0.01
C LEU A 156 -5.63 -20.27 1.42
N LEU A 157 -6.32 -21.18 2.10
CA LEU A 157 -5.87 -21.65 3.40
C LEU A 157 -4.59 -22.46 3.27
N PHE A 158 -3.67 -22.25 4.21
CA PHE A 158 -2.37 -22.93 4.28
C PHE A 158 -1.51 -22.79 3.01
N SER A 159 -1.78 -21.80 2.16
CA SER A 159 -0.93 -21.50 0.98
C SER A 159 0.50 -21.11 1.35
N PHE A 160 0.72 -20.62 2.57
CA PHE A 160 2.06 -20.39 3.13
C PHE A 160 2.84 -21.69 3.38
N ALA A 161 2.15 -22.82 3.61
CA ALA A 161 2.77 -24.13 3.81
C ALA A 161 2.95 -24.86 2.47
N ASN A 162 1.96 -24.78 1.58
CA ASN A 162 2.05 -25.30 0.21
C ASN A 162 1.37 -24.33 -0.77
N PRO A 163 2.15 -23.60 -1.59
CA PRO A 163 1.62 -22.55 -2.46
C PRO A 163 1.09 -23.09 -3.79
N ALA A 164 1.11 -24.40 -4.06
CA ALA A 164 0.86 -24.96 -5.39
C ALA A 164 -0.52 -24.57 -5.96
N HIS A 165 -1.60 -24.78 -5.19
CA HIS A 165 -2.94 -24.39 -5.63
C HIS A 165 -3.06 -22.89 -5.82
N GLU A 166 -2.53 -22.09 -4.89
CA GLU A 166 -2.66 -20.63 -4.95
C GLU A 166 -1.89 -20.05 -6.15
N ARG A 167 -0.71 -20.58 -6.46
CA ARG A 167 0.06 -20.21 -7.67
C ARG A 167 -0.72 -20.53 -8.94
N ARG A 168 -1.33 -21.71 -9.02
CA ARG A 168 -2.14 -22.12 -10.18
C ARG A 168 -3.34 -21.18 -10.40
N VAL A 169 -4.04 -20.80 -9.31
CA VAL A 169 -5.14 -19.83 -9.34
C VAL A 169 -4.63 -18.45 -9.76
N ALA A 170 -3.51 -17.99 -9.18
CA ALA A 170 -2.91 -16.69 -9.50
C ALA A 170 -2.47 -16.60 -10.97
N GLU A 171 -1.87 -17.66 -11.52
CA GLU A 171 -1.52 -17.76 -12.94
C GLU A 171 -2.75 -17.67 -13.84
N ALA A 172 -3.83 -18.39 -13.51
CA ALA A 172 -5.08 -18.32 -14.27
C ALA A 172 -5.70 -16.91 -14.24
N ALA A 173 -5.69 -16.25 -13.08
CA ALA A 173 -6.18 -14.87 -12.94
C ALA A 173 -5.31 -13.88 -13.73
N ARG A 174 -3.98 -14.05 -13.74
CA ARG A 174 -3.05 -13.22 -14.54
C ARG A 174 -3.30 -13.37 -16.04
N GLN A 175 -3.65 -14.57 -16.50
CA GLN A 175 -4.00 -14.81 -17.91
C GLN A 175 -5.25 -14.05 -18.36
N ARG A 176 -6.13 -13.64 -17.43
CA ARG A 176 -7.26 -12.73 -17.72
C ARG A 176 -6.84 -11.25 -17.81
N GLY A 177 -5.57 -10.93 -17.61
CA GLY A 177 -5.04 -9.56 -17.66
C GLY A 177 -5.24 -8.75 -16.37
N TRP A 178 -5.67 -9.39 -15.28
CA TRP A 178 -5.86 -8.71 -13.99
C TRP A 178 -4.56 -8.50 -13.25
N TYR A 179 -4.52 -7.45 -12.43
CA TYR A 179 -3.51 -7.34 -11.38
C TYR A 179 -3.77 -8.41 -10.32
N VAL A 180 -2.78 -9.23 -9.99
CA VAL A 180 -2.95 -10.34 -9.05
C VAL A 180 -2.04 -10.20 -7.84
N SER A 181 -2.65 -10.23 -6.66
CA SER A 181 -1.97 -10.30 -5.38
C SER A 181 -2.23 -11.65 -4.71
N ALA A 182 -1.24 -12.55 -4.76
CA ALA A 182 -1.33 -13.86 -4.15
C ALA A 182 -0.69 -13.86 -2.75
N SER A 183 -1.39 -14.42 -1.76
CA SER A 183 -0.96 -14.39 -0.37
C SER A 183 0.38 -15.08 -0.09
N ALA A 184 0.66 -16.19 -0.76
CA ALA A 184 1.92 -16.93 -0.68
C ALA A 184 3.10 -16.21 -1.33
N GLU A 185 2.84 -15.21 -2.19
CA GLU A 185 3.88 -14.38 -2.80
C GLU A 185 4.20 -13.14 -1.96
N VAL A 186 3.18 -12.51 -1.35
CA VAL A 186 3.32 -11.22 -0.65
C VAL A 186 3.46 -11.37 0.86
N LEU A 187 2.69 -12.28 1.48
CA LEU A 187 2.63 -12.45 2.93
C LEU A 187 2.37 -13.94 3.30
N PRO A 188 3.38 -14.83 3.13
CA PRO A 188 3.25 -16.26 3.39
C PRO A 188 3.29 -16.56 4.90
N GLU A 189 2.29 -16.09 5.64
CA GLU A 189 2.22 -16.20 7.10
C GLU A 189 0.90 -16.82 7.59
N PHE A 190 0.94 -17.41 8.78
CA PHE A 190 -0.24 -17.94 9.47
C PHE A 190 -1.23 -16.83 9.85
N ARG A 191 -2.51 -17.20 10.01
CA ARG A 191 -3.70 -16.34 10.25
C ARG A 191 -4.29 -15.69 9.00
N GLU A 192 -5.53 -16.06 8.72
CA GLU A 192 -6.26 -15.82 7.48
C GLU A 192 -6.86 -14.42 7.36
N TYR A 193 -7.40 -13.83 8.44
CA TYR A 193 -8.11 -12.55 8.33
C TYR A 193 -7.17 -11.39 7.96
N GLU A 194 -6.12 -11.16 8.75
CA GLU A 194 -5.22 -10.04 8.52
C GLU A 194 -4.38 -10.25 7.25
N ARG A 195 -4.07 -11.52 6.91
CA ARG A 195 -3.50 -11.88 5.60
C ARG A 195 -4.45 -11.50 4.47
N THR A 196 -5.71 -11.91 4.53
CA THR A 196 -6.73 -11.55 3.52
C THR A 196 -6.88 -10.04 3.39
N SER A 197 -6.98 -9.32 4.50
CA SER A 197 -7.12 -7.86 4.51
C SER A 197 -5.90 -7.17 3.86
N THR A 198 -4.68 -7.64 4.16
CA THR A 198 -3.44 -7.13 3.56
C THR A 198 -3.41 -7.35 2.05
N LEU A 199 -3.77 -8.56 1.59
CA LEU A 199 -3.76 -8.90 0.17
C LEU A 199 -4.85 -8.15 -0.60
N VAL A 200 -6.01 -7.93 0.03
CA VAL A 200 -7.06 -7.08 -0.52
C VAL A 200 -6.59 -5.64 -0.65
N LEU A 201 -5.97 -5.06 0.38
CA LEU A 201 -5.36 -3.72 0.30
C LEU A 201 -4.36 -3.65 -0.86
N ASN A 202 -3.48 -4.64 -0.98
CA ASN A 202 -2.47 -4.68 -2.04
C ASN A 202 -3.09 -4.75 -3.44
N ALA A 203 -4.06 -5.63 -3.66
CA ALA A 203 -4.79 -5.71 -4.94
C ALA A 203 -5.59 -4.42 -5.23
N TYR A 204 -6.15 -3.80 -4.20
CA TYR A 204 -6.97 -2.59 -4.31
C TYR A 204 -6.16 -1.37 -4.77
N VAL A 205 -4.95 -1.16 -4.25
CA VAL A 205 -4.10 -0.04 -4.67
C VAL A 205 -3.14 -0.41 -5.81
N GLY A 206 -2.88 -1.70 -6.01
CA GLY A 206 -1.89 -2.24 -6.95
C GLY A 206 -1.92 -1.63 -8.34
N PRO A 207 -3.06 -1.64 -9.08
CA PRO A 207 -3.15 -1.09 -10.42
C PRO A 207 -2.84 0.41 -10.52
N LEU A 208 -3.18 1.20 -9.49
CA LEU A 208 -2.86 2.62 -9.44
C LEU A 208 -1.35 2.81 -9.34
N ILE A 209 -0.73 2.11 -8.39
CA ILE A 209 0.71 2.18 -8.14
C ILE A 209 1.53 1.62 -9.31
N ASP A 210 1.11 0.49 -9.88
CA ASP A 210 1.77 -0.16 -11.01
C ASP A 210 1.91 0.76 -12.22
N ARG A 211 0.81 1.45 -12.56
CA ARG A 211 0.74 2.35 -13.71
C ARG A 211 1.67 3.55 -13.59
N TYR A 212 1.56 4.33 -12.51
CA TYR A 212 2.34 5.56 -12.43
C TYR A 212 3.83 5.28 -12.17
N LEU A 213 4.17 4.23 -11.40
CA LEU A 213 5.57 3.85 -11.21
C LEU A 213 6.19 3.33 -12.51
N GLY A 214 5.41 2.61 -13.33
CA GLY A 214 5.85 2.19 -14.66
C GLY A 214 6.11 3.39 -15.58
N GLN A 215 5.24 4.39 -15.59
CA GLN A 215 5.42 5.62 -16.36
C GLN A 215 6.63 6.42 -15.88
N LEU A 216 6.79 6.58 -14.57
CA LEU A 216 7.93 7.26 -13.97
C LEU A 216 9.25 6.57 -14.33
N GLU A 217 9.32 5.25 -14.19
CA GLU A 217 10.52 4.46 -14.51
C GLU A 217 10.93 4.61 -15.99
N GLN A 218 9.96 4.65 -16.91
CA GLN A 218 10.22 4.83 -18.33
C GLN A 218 10.67 6.25 -18.70
N ALA A 219 10.18 7.26 -17.97
CA ALA A 219 10.50 8.65 -18.23
C ALA A 219 11.84 9.10 -17.62
N LEU A 220 12.35 8.37 -16.63
CA LEU A 220 13.64 8.66 -16.01
C LEU A 220 14.82 8.29 -16.94
N PRO A 221 15.95 9.00 -16.84
CA PRO A 221 17.16 8.64 -17.58
C PRO A 221 17.59 7.21 -17.27
N ALA A 222 18.06 6.50 -18.30
CA ALA A 222 18.57 5.14 -18.15
C ALA A 222 19.69 5.08 -17.08
N GLY A 223 19.60 4.08 -16.19
CA GLY A 223 20.55 3.91 -15.08
C GLY A 223 20.22 4.71 -13.82
N THR A 224 19.14 5.49 -13.80
CA THR A 224 18.65 6.13 -12.58
C THR A 224 18.21 5.08 -11.56
N GLY A 225 18.76 5.12 -10.34
CA GLY A 225 18.30 4.28 -9.25
C GLY A 225 16.99 4.78 -8.65
N LEU A 226 15.85 4.31 -9.16
CA LEU A 226 14.53 4.60 -8.59
C LEU A 226 14.25 3.72 -7.36
N ARG A 227 13.97 4.36 -6.23
CA ARG A 227 13.64 3.75 -4.95
C ARG A 227 12.32 4.28 -4.44
N ILE A 228 11.46 3.40 -3.94
CA ILE A 228 10.15 3.76 -3.40
C ILE A 228 10.18 3.58 -1.89
N MET A 229 9.76 4.62 -1.18
CA MET A 229 9.67 4.63 0.28
C MET A 229 8.61 3.64 0.75
N GLN A 230 8.90 2.95 1.85
CA GLN A 230 8.00 2.00 2.47
C GLN A 230 7.44 2.53 3.78
N SER A 231 6.35 1.93 4.24
CA SER A 231 5.72 2.22 5.53
C SER A 231 6.66 2.00 6.72
N ASN A 232 7.67 1.12 6.61
CA ASN A 232 8.63 0.84 7.68
C ASN A 232 9.83 1.80 7.71
N GLY A 233 9.83 2.87 6.90
CA GLY A 233 10.93 3.83 6.81
C GLY A 233 12.13 3.36 5.98
N GLY A 234 12.06 2.15 5.41
CA GLY A 234 12.99 1.67 4.40
C GLY A 234 12.59 2.09 2.99
N SER A 235 13.34 1.63 1.99
CA SER A 235 12.96 1.76 0.58
C SER A 235 13.11 0.44 -0.17
N ILE A 236 12.39 0.30 -1.28
CA ILE A 236 12.42 -0.85 -2.20
C ILE A 236 12.58 -0.40 -3.65
N SER A 237 12.80 -1.34 -4.57
CA SER A 237 12.78 -1.05 -6.00
C SER A 237 11.36 -0.72 -6.48
N SER A 238 11.26 -0.01 -7.60
CA SER A 238 10.03 0.18 -8.38
C SER A 238 9.30 -1.15 -8.60
N ALA A 239 9.98 -2.16 -9.12
CA ALA A 239 9.40 -3.48 -9.42
C ALA A 239 8.78 -4.15 -8.18
N MET A 240 9.44 -4.05 -7.02
CA MET A 240 8.91 -4.56 -5.75
C MET A 240 7.69 -3.77 -5.31
N ALA A 241 7.73 -2.43 -5.37
CA ALA A 241 6.61 -1.57 -4.98
C ALA A 241 5.38 -1.77 -5.87
N ARG A 242 5.58 -2.03 -7.17
CA ARG A 242 4.50 -2.35 -8.12
C ARG A 242 3.81 -3.68 -7.78
N ARG A 243 4.56 -4.68 -7.29
CA ARG A 243 4.01 -5.98 -6.85
C ARG A 243 3.41 -5.95 -5.43
N GLU A 244 4.05 -5.20 -4.53
CA GLU A 244 3.73 -5.14 -3.10
C GLU A 244 3.33 -3.72 -2.70
N ALA A 245 2.39 -3.15 -3.46
CA ALA A 245 1.90 -1.78 -3.33
C ALA A 245 1.37 -1.43 -1.93
N ALA A 246 0.85 -2.40 -1.17
CA ALA A 246 0.44 -2.15 0.21
C ALA A 246 1.59 -1.72 1.13
N ARG A 247 2.86 -2.00 0.77
CA ARG A 247 4.03 -1.51 1.51
C ARG A 247 4.30 -0.02 1.34
N THR A 248 3.63 0.66 0.43
CA THR A 248 3.79 2.11 0.21
C THR A 248 2.70 2.92 0.92
N LEU A 249 1.74 2.26 1.57
CA LEU A 249 0.72 2.90 2.41
C LEU A 249 1.42 3.63 3.57
N LEU A 250 1.12 4.91 3.77
CA LEU A 250 1.80 5.78 4.73
C LEU A 250 3.31 5.96 4.49
N SER A 251 3.79 5.78 3.25
CA SER A 251 5.21 5.99 2.93
C SER A 251 5.69 7.43 3.11
N GLY A 252 4.84 8.44 2.83
CA GLY A 252 5.14 9.86 3.07
C GLY A 252 5.37 10.15 4.57
N PRO A 253 4.39 9.89 5.45
CA PRO A 253 4.57 10.03 6.90
C PRO A 253 5.77 9.25 7.45
N ALA A 254 6.01 8.02 6.97
CA ALA A 254 7.17 7.24 7.34
C ALA A 254 8.50 7.94 6.98
N ALA A 255 8.60 8.53 5.79
CA ALA A 255 9.74 9.36 5.40
C ALA A 255 9.93 10.56 6.34
N GLY A 256 8.82 11.22 6.71
CA GLY A 256 8.81 12.32 7.67
C GLY A 256 9.40 11.94 9.02
N VAL A 257 8.99 10.79 9.58
CA VAL A 257 9.54 10.28 10.85
C VAL A 257 11.03 9.95 10.73
N VAL A 258 11.46 9.33 9.64
CA VAL A 258 12.87 9.03 9.37
C VAL A 258 13.70 10.33 9.29
N GLY A 259 13.21 11.33 8.56
CA GLY A 259 13.84 12.64 8.43
C GLY A 259 13.91 13.39 9.77
N ALA A 260 12.81 13.43 10.52
CA ALA A 260 12.74 14.05 11.85
C ALA A 260 13.75 13.42 12.82
N ARG A 261 13.84 12.08 12.84
CA ARG A 261 14.84 11.38 13.66
C ARG A 261 16.28 11.70 13.23
N PHE A 262 16.54 11.78 11.93
CA PHE A 262 17.86 12.14 11.43
C PHE A 262 18.29 13.52 11.94
N VAL A 263 17.42 14.53 11.78
CA VAL A 263 17.68 15.90 12.24
C VAL A 263 17.81 15.97 13.76
N ALA A 264 16.91 15.34 14.50
CA ALA A 264 16.94 15.33 15.96
C ALA A 264 18.23 14.71 16.50
N ARG A 265 18.68 13.57 15.94
CA ARG A 265 19.96 12.96 16.33
C ARG A 265 21.15 13.88 16.04
N ALA A 266 21.16 14.58 14.92
CA ALA A 266 22.19 15.56 14.62
C ALA A 266 22.20 16.74 15.61
N SER A 267 21.07 17.01 16.26
CA SER A 267 20.93 18.02 17.34
C SER A 267 21.10 17.44 18.76
N GLY A 268 21.48 16.17 18.91
CA GLY A 268 21.61 15.53 20.23
C GLY A 268 20.28 15.23 20.93
N ILE A 269 19.17 15.23 20.19
CA ILE A 269 17.83 14.92 20.68
C ILE A 269 17.50 13.47 20.32
N GLU A 270 17.33 12.62 21.34
CA GLU A 270 17.02 11.20 21.16
C GLU A 270 15.52 10.88 21.20
N ARG A 271 14.73 11.75 21.82
CA ARG A 271 13.29 11.57 22.06
C ARG A 271 12.51 12.70 21.42
N LEU A 272 11.56 12.37 20.56
CA LEU A 272 10.73 13.34 19.84
C LEU A 272 9.35 12.77 19.54
N ILE A 273 8.41 13.69 19.32
CA ILE A 273 7.12 13.39 18.70
C ILE A 273 7.15 14.04 17.33
N ALA A 274 7.06 13.23 16.28
CA ALA A 274 6.88 13.72 14.92
C ALA A 274 5.40 14.02 14.73
N LEU A 275 5.11 15.21 14.19
CA LEU A 275 3.77 15.69 13.91
C LEU A 275 3.78 16.28 12.50
N ASP A 276 3.02 15.69 11.60
CA ASP A 276 2.83 16.17 10.23
C ASP A 276 1.35 16.48 10.02
N ILE A 277 1.04 17.73 9.65
CA ILE A 277 -0.32 18.19 9.41
C ILE A 277 -0.42 18.54 7.93
N GLY A 278 -1.14 17.71 7.18
CA GLY A 278 -1.43 17.94 5.78
C GLY A 278 -2.80 18.59 5.57
N GLY A 279 -3.19 18.73 4.29
CA GLY A 279 -4.50 19.27 3.92
C GLY A 279 -5.68 18.40 4.34
N THR A 280 -5.48 17.08 4.50
CA THR A 280 -6.57 16.11 4.72
C THR A 280 -6.44 15.36 6.05
N SER A 281 -5.22 15.12 6.52
CA SER A 281 -4.93 14.30 7.70
C SER A 281 -3.79 14.88 8.53
N THR A 282 -3.71 14.41 9.77
CA THR A 282 -2.60 14.65 10.69
C THR A 282 -1.99 13.32 11.07
N ASP A 283 -0.68 13.19 10.93
CA ASP A 283 0.09 11.98 11.24
C ASP A 283 1.02 12.23 12.42
N VAL A 284 0.98 11.34 13.41
CA VAL A 284 1.74 11.44 14.66
C VAL A 284 2.53 10.18 14.93
N SER A 285 3.82 10.32 15.29
CA SER A 285 4.65 9.18 15.70
C SER A 285 5.57 9.53 16.86
N LEU A 286 5.70 8.60 17.82
CA LEU A 286 6.63 8.71 18.95
C LEU A 286 7.93 8.00 18.59
N VAL A 287 9.05 8.69 18.75
CA VAL A 287 10.39 8.12 18.67
C VAL A 287 11.04 8.26 20.04
N ASP A 288 11.25 7.13 20.72
CA ASP A 288 11.93 7.05 22.01
C ASP A 288 13.30 6.36 21.82
N GLY A 289 14.31 7.14 21.40
CA GLY A 289 15.64 6.66 21.03
C GLY A 289 15.73 5.96 19.66
N ALA A 290 14.71 5.16 19.32
CA ALA A 290 14.54 4.44 18.06
C ALA A 290 13.13 4.60 17.50
N ILE A 291 13.01 4.38 16.18
CA ILE A 291 11.71 4.32 15.51
C ILE A 291 11.05 3.00 15.90
N THR A 292 9.81 3.08 16.36
CA THR A 292 9.00 1.91 16.68
C THR A 292 8.31 1.40 15.41
N GLU A 293 8.37 0.09 15.19
CA GLU A 293 7.64 -0.60 14.12
C GLU A 293 6.50 -1.45 14.70
N THR A 294 5.43 -1.59 13.93
CA THR A 294 4.26 -2.43 14.26
C THR A 294 3.87 -3.31 13.07
N THR A 295 3.22 -4.44 13.38
CA THR A 295 2.55 -5.32 12.39
C THR A 295 1.04 -5.41 12.66
N ASP A 296 0.52 -4.50 13.49
CA ASP A 296 -0.92 -4.39 13.81
C ASP A 296 -1.52 -3.10 13.24
N GLY A 297 -0.98 -2.67 12.09
CA GLY A 297 -1.37 -1.43 11.43
C GLY A 297 -2.79 -1.46 10.88
N ARG A 298 -3.36 -0.28 10.68
CA ARG A 298 -4.68 -0.11 10.05
C ARG A 298 -4.66 1.04 9.07
N ILE A 299 -5.20 0.82 7.88
CA ILE A 299 -5.35 1.84 6.83
C ILE A 299 -6.84 1.98 6.52
N GLY A 300 -7.42 3.17 6.75
CA GLY A 300 -8.86 3.38 6.57
C GLY A 300 -9.73 2.43 7.41
N GLY A 301 -9.20 1.96 8.54
CA GLY A 301 -9.86 0.96 9.38
C GLY A 301 -9.71 -0.49 8.92
N HIS A 302 -9.00 -0.77 7.83
CA HIS A 302 -8.65 -2.12 7.38
C HIS A 302 -7.31 -2.56 7.97
N PRO A 303 -7.21 -3.74 8.63
CA PRO A 303 -5.96 -4.20 9.21
C PRO A 303 -4.94 -4.59 8.12
N THR A 304 -3.66 -4.37 8.42
CA THR A 304 -2.52 -4.84 7.62
C THR A 304 -1.48 -5.51 8.52
N LYS A 305 -0.81 -6.53 8.00
CA LYS A 305 0.28 -7.26 8.69
C LYS A 305 1.68 -6.86 8.22
N LEU A 306 1.77 -5.96 7.24
CA LEU A 306 3.05 -5.48 6.76
C LEU A 306 3.74 -4.65 7.86
N PRO A 307 5.05 -4.85 8.10
CA PRO A 307 5.81 -4.00 9.01
C PRO A 307 5.70 -2.53 8.57
N MET A 308 5.42 -1.66 9.53
CA MET A 308 5.32 -0.23 9.33
C MET A 308 5.76 0.53 10.57
N ILE A 309 6.19 1.78 10.39
CA ILE A 309 6.42 2.69 11.51
C ILE A 309 5.08 2.87 12.24
N ASP A 310 5.14 2.88 13.57
CA ASP A 310 3.97 3.16 14.39
C ASP A 310 3.57 4.63 14.26
N ILE A 311 2.62 4.86 13.35
CA ILE A 311 2.07 6.17 12.99
C ILE A 311 0.57 6.14 13.25
N HIS A 312 0.12 7.12 14.03
CA HIS A 312 -1.30 7.37 14.25
C HIS A 312 -1.78 8.49 13.33
N THR A 313 -2.68 8.14 12.43
CA THR A 313 -3.33 9.10 11.53
C THR A 313 -4.69 9.52 12.09
N VAL A 314 -4.95 10.83 12.11
CA VAL A 314 -6.25 11.44 12.40
C VAL A 314 -6.76 12.10 11.13
N GLY A 315 -8.03 11.87 10.79
CA GLY A 315 -8.71 12.49 9.63
C GLY A 315 -9.07 13.96 9.85
N ALA A 316 -8.12 14.76 10.33
CA ALA A 316 -8.25 16.20 10.52
C ALA A 316 -6.99 16.86 9.96
N GLY A 317 -7.15 17.86 9.11
CA GLY A 317 -6.07 18.59 8.46
C GLY A 317 -6.47 20.03 8.17
N GLU A 318 -5.64 20.75 7.41
CA GLU A 318 -5.86 22.18 7.12
C GLU A 318 -7.16 22.44 6.34
N GLY A 319 -7.59 21.49 5.51
CA GLY A 319 -8.79 21.57 4.68
C GLY A 319 -10.05 21.02 5.35
N SER A 320 -10.00 20.63 6.62
CA SER A 320 -11.18 20.09 7.32
C SER A 320 -12.30 21.12 7.41
N LEU A 321 -13.50 20.74 6.97
CA LEU A 321 -14.68 21.60 7.01
C LEU A 321 -15.22 21.69 8.44
N ALA A 322 -15.43 22.91 8.93
CA ALA A 322 -16.14 23.16 10.17
C ALA A 322 -17.64 23.34 9.87
N TRP A 323 -18.50 22.66 10.61
CA TRP A 323 -19.96 22.85 10.56
C TRP A 323 -20.54 22.90 11.97
N PHE A 324 -21.72 23.49 12.10
CA PHE A 324 -22.49 23.47 13.34
C PHE A 324 -23.50 22.31 13.28
N ASP A 325 -23.69 21.62 14.40
CA ASP A 325 -24.79 20.66 14.52
C ASP A 325 -26.13 21.39 14.46
N LEU A 326 -27.15 20.75 13.86
CA LEU A 326 -28.48 21.32 13.69
C LEU A 326 -29.37 21.08 14.91
#